data_AF-A0A2V4NWF2-F1
#
_entry.id   AF-A0A2V4NWF2-F1
#
_cell.length_a   1.000
_cell.length_b   1.000
_cell.length_c   1.000
_cell.angle_alpha   90.00
_cell.angle_beta   90.00
_cell.angle_gamma   90.00
#
_symmetry.space_group_name_H-M   'P 1'
#
loop_
_entity.id
_entity.type
_entity.pdbx_description
1 polymer ?
#
loop_
_entity_poly.entity_id
_entity_poly.type
_entity_poly.pdbx_seq_one_letter_code
_entity_poly.pdbx_strand_id
1 'polypeptide(L)' 'MTGASGPAGLDVARLIDDPPPRMSVSCGSGGIGKPSAAAAIELRASERGRRSVGLTVDPARRLAQSMGLPELDNTPR' A
#
# COMPACT_ATOMS: atom_id res chain seq x y z
N MET A 1 19.35 -12.64 -31.68
CA MET A 1 19.35 -11.47 -30.76
C MET A 1 17.96 -11.40 -30.15
N THR A 2 17.74 -12.12 -29.05
CA THR A 2 16.43 -12.23 -28.40
C THR A 2 16.40 -11.23 -27.26
N GLY A 3 15.79 -10.07 -27.49
CA GLY A 3 15.60 -9.06 -26.45
C GLY A 3 14.65 -9.61 -25.40
N ALA A 4 15.15 -9.82 -24.19
CA ALA A 4 14.31 -10.10 -23.04
C ALA A 4 13.40 -8.88 -22.82
N SER A 5 12.09 -9.04 -23.08
CA SER A 5 11.10 -8.07 -22.63
C SER A 5 11.18 -8.05 -21.11
N GLY A 6 11.71 -6.96 -20.55
CA GLY A 6 11.62 -6.72 -19.11
C GLY A 6 10.15 -6.77 -18.65
N PRO A 7 9.89 -7.01 -17.35
CA PRO A 7 8.52 -7.01 -16.86
C PRO A 7 7.86 -5.69 -17.23
N ALA A 8 6.68 -5.76 -17.86
CA ALA A 8 5.86 -4.59 -18.08
C ALA A 8 5.70 -3.87 -16.74
N GLY A 9 6.00 -2.57 -16.70
CA GLY A 9 5.91 -1.79 -15.46
C GLY A 9 4.54 -1.94 -14.81
N LEU A 10 4.51 -2.06 -13.48
CA LEU A 10 3.26 -2.14 -12.74
C LEU A 10 2.52 -0.80 -12.80
N ASP A 11 1.35 -0.78 -13.44
CA ASP A 11 0.43 0.36 -13.41
C ASP A 11 -0.44 0.30 -12.14
N VAL A 12 0.02 0.98 -11.10
CA VAL A 12 -0.68 1.06 -9.80
C VAL A 12 -2.00 1.83 -9.91
N ALA A 13 -2.08 2.84 -10.80
CA ALA A 13 -3.30 3.62 -10.94
C ALA A 13 -4.42 2.75 -11.51
N ARG A 14 -4.12 2.02 -12.60
CA ARG A 14 -5.08 1.08 -13.19
C ARG A 14 -5.48 -0.02 -12.21
N LEU A 15 -4.53 -0.54 -11.42
CA LEU A 15 -4.83 -1.53 -10.39
C LEU A 15 -5.87 -1.01 -9.40
N ILE A 16 -5.81 0.27 -8.99
CA ILE A 16 -6.77 0.84 -8.04
C ILE A 16 -8.15 1.03 -8.69
N ASP A 17 -8.20 1.29 -10.00
CA ASP A 17 -9.38 1.72 -10.75
C ASP A 17 -10.21 0.59 -11.38
N ASP A 18 -9.60 -0.46 -11.96
CA ASP A 18 -10.30 -1.31 -12.95
C ASP A 18 -9.81 -2.78 -13.08
N PRO A 19 -10.59 -3.77 -12.64
CA PRO A 19 -11.52 -3.67 -11.52
C PRO A 19 -10.73 -3.52 -10.22
N PRO A 20 -11.24 -2.74 -9.25
CA PRO A 20 -10.55 -2.52 -8.00
C PRO A 20 -10.34 -3.84 -7.21
N PRO A 21 -9.11 -4.17 -6.79
CA PRO A 21 -8.86 -5.38 -6.01
C PRO A 21 -9.51 -5.24 -4.63
N ARG A 22 -10.04 -6.36 -4.10
CA ARG A 22 -10.59 -6.40 -2.73
C ARG A 22 -9.51 -6.34 -1.65
N MET A 23 -8.30 -6.79 -1.98
CA MET A 23 -7.14 -6.84 -1.10
C MET A 23 -5.88 -6.55 -1.92
N SER A 24 -4.96 -5.78 -1.35
CA SER A 24 -3.61 -5.58 -1.87
C SER A 24 -2.59 -5.93 -0.80
N VAL A 25 -1.52 -6.65 -1.17
CA VAL A 25 -0.46 -7.05 -0.23
C VAL A 25 0.87 -6.54 -0.76
N SER A 26 1.57 -5.74 0.06
CA SER A 26 2.91 -5.25 -0.26
C SER A 26 3.97 -6.17 0.35
N CYS A 27 4.69 -6.90 -0.50
CA CYS A 27 5.71 -7.89 -0.11
C CYS A 27 7.13 -7.47 -0.51
N GLY A 28 8.13 -8.01 0.17
CA GLY A 28 9.55 -7.79 -0.12
C GLY A 28 10.44 -7.72 1.14
N SER A 29 11.72 -7.44 0.97
CA SER A 29 12.71 -7.38 2.06
C SER A 29 12.46 -6.23 3.07
N GLY A 30 13.10 -6.29 4.25
CA GLY A 30 13.00 -5.23 5.26
C GLY A 30 13.54 -3.88 4.77
N GLY A 31 12.93 -2.78 5.22
CA GLY A 31 13.42 -1.43 4.90
C GLY A 31 13.11 -0.88 3.51
N ILE A 32 12.45 -1.62 2.61
CA ILE A 32 12.14 -1.16 1.24
C ILE A 32 10.91 -0.23 1.11
N GLY A 33 10.30 0.17 2.24
CA GLY A 33 9.15 1.08 2.23
C GLY A 33 7.77 0.45 2.03
N LYS A 34 7.61 -0.87 2.25
CA LYS A 34 6.31 -1.55 2.08
C LYS A 34 5.14 -0.89 2.84
N PRO A 35 5.27 -0.51 4.12
CA PRO A 35 4.17 0.15 4.84
C PRO A 35 3.76 1.48 4.19
N SER A 36 4.73 2.25 3.70
CA SER A 36 4.48 3.52 3.01
C SER A 36 3.81 3.30 1.64
N ALA A 37 4.24 2.29 0.88
CA ALA A 37 3.62 1.95 -0.39
C ALA A 37 2.17 1.49 -0.22
N ALA A 38 1.90 0.63 0.77
CA ALA A 38 0.54 0.20 1.10
C ALA A 38 -0.36 1.39 1.51
N ALA A 39 0.13 2.26 2.40
CA ALA A 39 -0.61 3.46 2.82
C ALA A 39 -0.91 4.41 1.65
N ALA A 40 0.03 4.56 0.69
CA ALA A 40 -0.21 5.38 -0.50
C ALA A 40 -1.29 4.78 -1.42
N ILE A 41 -1.30 3.46 -1.60
CA ILE A 41 -2.33 2.75 -2.37
C ILE A 41 -3.70 2.92 -1.69
N GLU A 42 -3.77 2.76 -0.36
CA GLU A 42 -5.01 2.91 0.41
C GLU A 42 -5.54 4.34 0.39
N LEU A 43 -4.68 5.34 0.58
CA LEU A 43 -5.06 6.74 0.46
C LEU A 43 -5.64 7.02 -0.93
N ARG A 44 -4.95 6.55 -1.97
CA ARG A 44 -5.36 6.76 -3.37
C ARG A 44 -6.64 6.00 -3.73
N ALA A 45 -6.92 4.87 -3.08
CA ALA A 45 -8.20 4.17 -3.15
C ALA A 45 -9.30 4.92 -2.39
N SER A 46 -9.00 5.47 -1.21
CA SER A 46 -9.92 6.28 -0.40
C SER A 46 -10.36 7.56 -1.12
N GLU A 47 -9.43 8.23 -1.80
CA GLU A 47 -9.71 9.40 -2.65
C GLU A 47 -10.70 9.08 -3.79
N ARG A 48 -10.83 7.81 -4.20
CA ARG A 48 -11.81 7.33 -5.18
C ARG A 48 -13.14 6.91 -4.54
N GLY A 49 -13.37 7.26 -3.28
CA GLY A 49 -14.58 6.93 -2.54
C GLY A 49 -14.62 5.51 -2.00
N ARG A 50 -13.50 4.78 -2.01
CA ARG A 50 -13.45 3.41 -1.45
C ARG A 50 -13.25 3.46 0.06
N ARG A 51 -13.95 2.59 0.80
CA ARG A 51 -13.62 2.34 2.20
C ARG A 51 -12.47 1.34 2.26
N SER A 52 -11.27 1.80 2.56
CA SER A 52 -10.08 0.96 2.73
C SER A 52 -9.60 0.94 4.18
N VAL A 53 -8.99 -0.18 4.57
CA VAL A 53 -8.30 -0.34 5.86
C VAL A 53 -6.93 -0.94 5.59
N GLY A 54 -5.91 -0.40 6.26
CA GLY A 54 -4.55 -0.91 6.18
C GLY A 54 -4.17 -1.70 7.41
N LEU A 55 -3.50 -2.83 7.18
CA LEU A 55 -2.90 -3.65 8.22
C LEU A 55 -1.39 -3.69 7.98
N THR A 56 -0.62 -3.12 8.91
CA THR A 56 0.84 -3.24 8.93
C THR A 56 1.28 -4.13 10.09
N VAL A 57 2.28 -4.97 9.87
CA VAL A 57 2.85 -5.88 10.88
C VAL A 57 3.93 -5.25 11.73
N ASP A 58 4.49 -4.13 11.29
CA ASP A 58 5.50 -3.37 12.02
C ASP A 58 5.10 -1.89 12.01
N PRO A 59 4.65 -1.33 13.13
CA PRO A 59 4.20 0.05 13.18
C PRO A 59 5.39 0.99 13.12
N ALA A 60 5.76 1.40 11.91
CA ALA A 60 6.71 2.47 11.73
C ALA A 60 6.16 3.75 12.38
N ARG A 61 6.75 4.19 13.51
CA ARG A 61 6.33 5.38 14.28
C ARG A 61 6.09 6.63 13.41
N ARG A 62 6.91 6.82 12.37
CA ARG A 62 6.80 7.97 11.45
C ARG A 62 5.57 7.89 10.54
N LEU A 63 5.12 6.69 10.18
CA LEU A 63 3.91 6.50 9.38
C LEU A 63 2.66 6.81 10.22
N ALA A 64 2.61 6.35 11.48
CA ALA A 64 1.51 6.69 12.40
C ALA A 64 1.30 8.20 12.52
N GLN A 65 2.38 8.95 12.75
CA GLN A 65 2.37 10.41 12.82
C GLN A 65 1.83 11.05 11.54
N SER A 66 2.26 10.54 10.37
CA SER A 66 1.81 11.06 9.07
C SER A 66 0.32 10.82 8.82
N MET A 67 -0.23 9.76 9.42
CA MET A 67 -1.64 9.40 9.35
C MET A 67 -2.50 10.10 10.42
N GLY A 68 -1.91 10.97 11.25
CA GLY A 68 -2.61 11.63 12.36
C GLY A 68 -2.98 10.68 13.50
N LEU A 69 -2.34 9.51 13.56
CA LEU A 69 -2.56 8.51 14.61
C LEU A 69 -1.54 8.72 15.74
N PRO A 70 -1.96 8.66 17.02
CA PRO A 70 -1.05 8.76 18.15
C PRO A 70 -0.05 7.60 18.17
N GLU A 71 -0.52 6.41 17.79
CA GLU A 71 0.28 5.20 17.63
C GLU A 71 -0.44 4.27 16.62
N LEU A 72 0.33 3.47 15.89
CA LEU A 72 -0.18 2.28 15.20
C LEU A 72 0.12 1.12 16.14
N ASP A 73 -0.89 0.61 16.83
CA ASP A 73 -0.76 -0.56 17.69
C ASP A 73 -1.43 -1.79 17.02
N ASN A 74 -1.23 -2.98 17.58
CA ASN A 74 -1.83 -4.22 17.06
C ASN A 74 -3.21 -4.52 17.68
N THR A 75 -3.85 -3.53 18.31
CA THR A 75 -5.15 -3.66 18.98
C THR A 75 -6.25 -3.14 18.05
N PRO A 76 -7.23 -3.96 17.66
CA PRO A 76 -8.34 -3.50 16.82
C PRO A 76 -9.16 -2.43 17.56
N ARG A 77 -9.44 -1.29 16.91
CA ARG A 77 -10.33 -0.22 17.38
C ARG A 77 -11.39 0.11 16.34
#